data_AF-A0A2S5P554-F1
#
_entry.id   AF-A0A2S5P554-F1
#
_cell.length_a   1.000
_cell.length_b   1.000
_cell.length_c   1.000
_cell.angle_alpha   90.00
_cell.angle_beta   90.00
_cell.angle_gamma   90.00
#
_symmetry.space_group_name_H-M   'P 1'
#
loop_
_entity.id
_entity.type
_entity.pdbx_description
1 polymer ?
#
loop_
_entity_poly.entity_id
_entity_poly.type
_entity_poly.pdbx_seq_one_letter_code
_entity_poly.pdbx_strand_id
1 'polypeptide(L)'
;MDLPESALIEAIMMTRSQVDFLWQFFVTVHIAIFALLFIYDHAVESMNWVARALSVAGIAMFDYINGKALQNTYLLLDAMVDQYRAVFGQVERFRPAFYQRFVLESFADRPDIVYVTHGMAFVVVILALASRRFIQSRPRAQH
;
A
#
# COMPACT_ATOMS: atom_id res chain seq x y z
N MET A 1 4.06 -0.66 36.55
CA MET A 1 5.26 -0.20 35.83
C MET A 1 4.73 0.78 34.80
N ASP A 2 4.95 2.07 35.01
CA ASP A 2 4.43 3.09 34.10
C ASP A 2 5.14 2.96 32.75
N LEU A 3 4.38 2.81 31.68
CA LEU A 3 4.92 2.87 30.33
C LEU A 3 5.45 4.30 30.11
N PRO A 4 6.75 4.50 29.83
CA PRO A 4 7.27 5.82 29.57
C PRO A 4 6.58 6.40 28.33
N GLU A 5 6.02 7.60 28.42
CA GLU A 5 5.35 8.27 27.29
C GLU A 5 6.26 8.33 26.06
N SER A 6 7.56 8.57 26.27
CA SER A 6 8.58 8.58 25.21
C SER A 6 8.69 7.25 24.47
N ALA A 7 8.58 6.12 25.17
CA ALA A 7 8.66 4.80 24.56
C ALA A 7 7.45 4.52 23.66
N LEU A 8 6.25 4.97 24.07
CA LEU A 8 5.05 4.84 23.24
C LEU A 8 5.11 5.75 22.00
N ILE A 9 5.60 6.99 22.16
CA ILE A 9 5.83 7.90 21.03
C ILE A 9 6.83 7.30 20.05
N GLU A 10 7.96 6.77 20.54
CA GLU A 10 8.97 6.13 19.69
C GLU A 10 8.40 4.93 18.92
N ALA A 11 7.63 4.07 19.60
CA ALA A 11 6.94 2.95 18.95
C ALA A 11 5.99 3.43 17.84
N ILE A 12 5.16 4.46 18.10
CA ILE A 12 4.28 5.05 17.08
C ILE A 12 5.09 5.56 15.88
N MET A 13 6.21 6.25 16.12
CA MET A 13 7.07 6.75 15.04
C MET A 13 7.73 5.63 14.23
N MET A 14 8.18 4.56 14.88
CA MET A 14 8.71 3.38 14.20
C MET A 14 7.64 2.70 13.34
N THR A 15 6.42 2.52 13.87
CA THR A 15 5.31 1.92 13.12
C THR A 15 4.90 2.79 11.93
N ARG A 16 4.90 4.13 12.06
CA ARG A 16 4.68 5.04 10.92
C ARG A 16 5.74 4.87 9.83
N SER A 17 7.02 4.81 10.21
CA SER A 17 8.12 4.56 9.27
C SER A 17 7.95 3.21 8.54
N GLN A 18 7.44 2.19 9.24
CA GLN A 18 7.14 0.89 8.63
C GLN A 18 6.00 0.96 7.62
N VAL A 19 4.95 1.76 7.89
CA VAL A 19 3.88 2.04 6.92
C VAL A 19 4.45 2.67 5.65
N ASP A 20 5.29 3.71 5.79
CA ASP A 20 5.91 4.39 4.65
C ASP A 20 6.79 3.45 3.82
N PHE A 21 7.59 2.62 4.50
CA PHE A 21 8.42 1.61 3.85
C PHE A 21 7.59 0.62 3.03
N LEU A 22 6.50 0.09 3.61
CA LEU A 22 5.64 -0.88 2.94
C LEU A 22 4.95 -0.29 1.71
N TRP A 23 4.50 0.97 1.79
CA TRP A 23 3.97 1.71 0.64
C TRP A 23 5.03 1.94 -0.43
N GLN A 24 6.22 2.39 -0.06
CA GLN A 24 7.31 2.62 -1.00
C GLN A 24 7.69 1.33 -1.73
N PHE A 25 7.74 0.21 -1.00
CA PHE A 25 8.03 -1.10 -1.58
C PHE A 25 6.95 -1.52 -2.58
N PHE A 26 5.67 -1.37 -2.20
CA PHE A 26 4.54 -1.63 -3.10
C PHE A 26 4.61 -0.81 -4.39
N VAL A 27 4.80 0.50 -4.28
CA VAL A 27 4.86 1.43 -5.42
C VAL A 27 6.06 1.09 -6.31
N THR A 28 7.22 0.81 -5.73
CA THR A 28 8.44 0.50 -6.50
C THR A 28 8.28 -0.77 -7.33
N VAL A 29 7.74 -1.84 -6.73
CA VAL A 29 7.50 -3.10 -7.44
C VAL A 29 6.47 -2.91 -8.56
N HIS A 30 5.39 -2.16 -8.31
CA HIS A 30 4.39 -1.90 -9.34
C HIS A 30 4.89 -1.02 -10.48
N ILE A 31 5.72 -0.03 -10.21
CA ILE A 31 6.38 0.74 -11.27
C ILE A 31 7.19 -0.19 -12.17
N ALA A 32 7.96 -1.11 -11.59
CA ALA A 32 8.74 -2.09 -12.37
C ALA A 32 7.84 -3.03 -13.17
N ILE A 33 6.76 -3.55 -12.56
CA ILE A 33 5.79 -4.42 -13.25
C ILE A 33 5.11 -3.67 -14.40
N PHE A 34 4.61 -2.45 -14.16
CA PHE A 34 3.96 -1.64 -15.19
C PHE A 34 4.92 -1.26 -16.31
N ALA A 35 6.19 -0.96 -16.00
CA ALA A 35 7.20 -0.76 -17.01
C ALA A 35 7.40 -2.03 -17.87
N LEU A 36 7.48 -3.22 -17.26
CA LEU A 36 7.55 -4.48 -17.99
C LEU A 36 6.32 -4.70 -18.88
N LEU A 37 5.12 -4.41 -18.37
CA LEU A 37 3.86 -4.62 -19.11
C LEU A 37 3.66 -3.60 -20.25
N PHE A 38 4.05 -2.34 -20.06
CA PHE A 38 3.76 -1.26 -21.01
C PHE A 38 4.91 -0.94 -21.96
N ILE A 39 6.16 -1.11 -21.54
CA ILE A 39 7.35 -0.81 -22.37
C ILE A 39 7.82 -2.07 -23.10
N TYR A 40 7.79 -3.23 -22.42
CA TYR A 40 8.28 -4.50 -22.96
C TYR A 40 7.14 -5.42 -23.44
N ASP A 41 6.11 -4.84 -24.05
CA ASP A 41 4.90 -5.53 -24.53
C ASP A 41 5.24 -6.80 -25.35
N HIS A 42 6.20 -6.72 -26.29
CA HIS A 42 6.62 -7.88 -27.09
C HIS A 42 7.22 -9.04 -26.29
N ALA A 43 7.90 -8.77 -25.17
CA ALA A 43 8.43 -9.83 -24.31
C ALA A 43 7.29 -10.56 -23.60
N VAL A 44 6.31 -9.82 -23.08
CA VAL A 44 5.09 -10.36 -22.46
C VAL A 44 4.24 -11.13 -23.48
N GLU A 45 4.21 -10.67 -24.74
CA GLU A 45 3.50 -11.34 -25.83
C GLU A 45 4.06 -12.75 -26.10
N SER A 46 5.38 -12.90 -26.08
CA SER A 46 6.06 -14.18 -26.30
C SER A 46 5.92 -15.17 -25.13
N MET A 47 5.39 -14.75 -23.98
CA MET A 47 5.18 -15.64 -22.84
C MET A 47 4.10 -16.67 -23.14
N ASN A 48 4.43 -17.95 -22.94
CA ASN A 48 3.47 -19.03 -22.95
C ASN A 48 2.47 -18.90 -21.79
N TRP A 49 1.35 -19.62 -21.88
CA TRP A 49 0.26 -19.52 -20.91
C TRP A 49 0.67 -19.91 -19.48
N VAL A 50 1.60 -20.86 -19.33
CA VAL A 50 2.12 -21.30 -18.01
C VAL A 50 2.87 -20.15 -17.35
N ALA A 51 3.77 -19.50 -18.09
CA ALA A 51 4.53 -18.36 -17.60
C ALA A 51 3.60 -17.21 -17.20
N ARG A 52 2.55 -16.93 -17.99
CA ARG A 52 1.53 -15.93 -17.65
C ARG A 52 0.81 -16.27 -16.35
N ALA A 53 0.39 -17.53 -16.18
CA ALA A 53 -0.27 -17.99 -14.97
C ALA A 53 0.63 -17.85 -13.73
N LEU A 54 1.91 -18.21 -13.86
CA LEU A 54 2.89 -18.04 -12.79
C LEU A 54 3.16 -16.56 -12.46
N SER A 55 3.21 -15.68 -13.46
CA SER A 55 3.34 -14.24 -13.23
C SER A 55 2.13 -13.65 -12.51
N VAL A 56 0.91 -14.00 -12.94
CA VAL A 56 -0.32 -13.57 -12.23
C VAL A 56 -0.31 -14.08 -10.79
N ALA A 57 0.02 -15.36 -10.57
CA ALA A 57 0.08 -15.94 -9.23
C ALA A 57 1.15 -15.26 -8.35
N GLY A 58 2.33 -15.00 -8.90
CA GLY A 58 3.41 -14.31 -8.19
C GLY A 58 3.04 -12.88 -7.78
N ILE A 59 2.42 -12.13 -8.69
CA ILE A 59 1.96 -10.75 -8.41
C ILE A 59 0.81 -10.77 -7.40
N ALA A 60 -0.16 -11.69 -7.56
CA ALA A 60 -1.26 -11.84 -6.60
C ALA A 60 -0.75 -12.15 -5.19
N MET A 61 0.24 -13.04 -5.08
CA MET A 61 0.85 -13.40 -3.80
C MET A 61 1.62 -12.22 -3.20
N PHE A 62 2.36 -11.47 -4.01
CA PHE A 62 3.04 -10.25 -3.59
C PHE A 62 2.04 -9.22 -3.06
N ASP A 63 0.99 -8.91 -3.81
CA ASP A 63 -0.04 -7.94 -3.43
C ASP A 63 -0.75 -8.35 -2.15
N TYR A 64 -1.08 -9.63 -2.03
CA TYR A 64 -1.71 -10.17 -0.83
C TYR A 64 -0.82 -10.01 0.40
N ILE A 65 0.44 -10.44 0.31
CA ILE A 65 1.38 -10.40 1.45
C ILE A 65 1.65 -8.95 1.86
N ASN A 66 1.97 -8.09 0.90
CA ASN A 66 2.26 -6.69 1.17
C ASN A 66 1.01 -5.95 1.71
N GLY A 67 -0.14 -6.14 1.08
CA GLY A 67 -1.41 -5.53 1.52
C GLY A 67 -1.80 -5.97 2.93
N LYS A 68 -1.68 -7.26 3.25
CA LYS A 68 -1.93 -7.75 4.62
C LYS A 68 -0.96 -7.19 5.64
N ALA A 69 0.34 -7.11 5.32
CA ALA A 69 1.32 -6.51 6.21
C ALA A 69 0.97 -5.04 6.50
N LEU A 70 0.58 -4.29 5.48
CA LEU A 70 0.25 -2.87 5.60
C LEU A 70 -1.03 -2.63 6.41
N GLN A 71 -2.07 -3.44 6.20
CA GLN A 71 -3.30 -3.40 7.02
C GLN A 71 -2.99 -3.66 8.49
N ASN A 72 -2.25 -4.73 8.79
CA ASN A 72 -1.89 -5.07 10.17
C ASN A 72 -1.06 -3.96 10.82
N THR A 73 -0.19 -3.30 10.05
CA THR A 73 0.64 -2.20 10.54
C THR A 73 -0.22 -0.96 10.83
N TYR A 74 -1.22 -0.67 10.00
CA TYR A 74 -2.20 0.40 10.28
C TYR A 74 -3.06 0.12 11.51
N LEU A 75 -3.56 -1.11 11.67
CA LEU A 75 -4.32 -1.52 12.85
C LEU A 75 -3.48 -1.40 14.13
N LEU A 76 -2.21 -1.80 14.06
CA LEU A 76 -1.27 -1.63 15.17
C LEU A 76 -1.02 -0.15 15.49
N LEU A 77 -0.82 0.68 14.46
CA LEU A 77 -0.62 2.12 14.61
C LEU A 77 -1.83 2.79 15.27
N ASP A 78 -3.04 2.47 14.81
CA ASP A 78 -4.28 3.00 15.37
C ASP A 78 -4.44 2.60 16.84
N ALA A 79 -4.22 1.33 17.18
CA ALA A 79 -4.26 0.85 18.55
C ALA A 79 -3.22 1.55 19.46
N MET A 80 -2.01 1.81 18.97
CA MET A 80 -0.99 2.55 19.73
C MET A 80 -1.37 4.02 19.94
N VAL A 81 -1.95 4.68 18.93
CA VAL A 81 -2.42 6.07 19.03
C VAL A 81 -3.61 6.17 19.97
N ASP A 82 -4.54 5.20 19.95
CA ASP A 82 -5.65 5.12 20.87
C ASP A 82 -5.18 4.91 22.31
N GLN A 83 -4.18 4.04 22.53
CA GLN A 83 -3.55 3.88 23.83
C GLN A 83 -2.88 5.18 24.29
N TYR A 84 -2.16 5.88 23.40
CA TYR A 84 -1.55 7.16 23.70
C TYR A 84 -2.61 8.20 24.11
N ARG A 85 -3.71 8.29 23.36
CA ARG A 85 -4.84 9.18 23.66
C ARG A 85 -5.47 8.86 25.01
N ALA A 86 -5.69 7.58 25.30
CA ALA A 86 -6.32 7.15 26.56
C ALA A 86 -5.48 7.48 27.80
N VAL A 87 -4.16 7.39 27.70
CA VAL A 87 -3.25 7.61 28.84
C VAL A 87 -2.78 9.06 28.94
N PHE A 88 -2.52 9.72 27.81
CA PHE A 88 -1.82 11.01 27.75
C PHE A 88 -2.62 12.14 27.10
N GLY A 89 -3.79 11.87 26.49
CA GLY A 89 -4.54 12.76 25.60
C GLY A 89 -5.30 13.94 26.23
N GLN A 90 -4.83 14.48 27.36
CA GLN A 90 -5.41 15.67 27.99
C GLN A 90 -5.18 16.90 27.09
N VAL A 91 -6.26 17.58 26.69
CA VAL A 91 -6.25 18.67 25.69
C VAL A 91 -5.28 19.79 26.09
N GLU A 92 -5.22 20.09 27.38
CA GLU A 92 -4.46 21.20 27.96
C GLU A 92 -2.95 21.01 27.84
N ARG A 93 -2.48 19.77 27.61
CA ARG A 93 -1.05 19.44 27.48
C ARG A 93 -0.47 19.77 26.11
N PHE A 94 -1.31 19.96 25.08
CA PHE A 94 -0.86 20.01 23.70
C PHE A 94 -1.16 21.34 23.02
N ARG A 95 -0.29 21.73 22.08
CA ARG A 95 -0.63 22.78 21.13
C ARG A 95 -1.82 22.30 20.27
N PRO A 96 -2.81 23.16 19.95
CA PRO A 96 -4.03 22.73 19.26
C PRO A 96 -3.79 21.94 17.97
N ALA A 97 -2.82 22.38 17.14
CA ALA A 97 -2.47 21.69 15.90
C ALA A 97 -1.88 20.29 16.13
N PHE A 98 -1.05 20.12 17.17
CA PHE A 98 -0.49 18.81 17.51
C PHE A 98 -1.59 17.88 18.03
N TYR A 99 -2.48 18.40 18.88
CA TYR A 99 -3.61 17.64 19.38
C TYR A 99 -4.48 17.10 18.24
N GLN A 100 -4.82 17.93 17.27
CA GLN A 100 -5.63 17.54 16.13
C GLN A 100 -4.94 16.56 15.18
N ARG A 101 -3.64 16.74 14.89
CA ARG A 101 -2.91 15.98 13.85
C ARG A 101 -2.18 14.75 14.35
N PHE A 102 -2.02 14.61 15.65
CA PHE A 102 -1.29 13.51 16.26
C PHE A 102 -2.18 12.75 17.25
N VAL A 103 -2.76 13.45 18.21
CA VAL A 103 -3.51 12.81 19.31
C VAL A 103 -4.88 12.33 18.85
N LEU A 104 -5.58 13.13 18.04
CA LEU A 104 -6.90 12.80 17.49
C LEU A 104 -6.86 12.06 16.15
N GLU A 105 -5.67 11.84 15.58
CA GLU A 105 -5.55 11.09 14.33
C GLU A 105 -6.03 9.65 14.53
N SER A 106 -6.73 9.11 13.55
CA SER A 106 -7.10 7.69 13.49
C SER A 106 -6.77 7.15 12.10
N PHE A 107 -6.45 5.86 12.07
CA PHE A 107 -6.11 5.12 10.86
C PHE A 107 -7.09 3.97 10.59
N ALA A 108 -8.26 3.96 11.24
CA ALA A 108 -9.25 2.90 11.13
C ALA A 108 -9.79 2.68 9.70
N ASP A 109 -9.76 3.73 8.86
CA ASP A 109 -10.18 3.68 7.45
C ASP A 109 -9.07 3.21 6.50
N ARG A 110 -7.81 3.22 6.94
CA ARG A 110 -6.66 2.91 6.07
C ARG A 110 -6.63 1.47 5.57
N PRO A 111 -7.03 0.44 6.35
CA PRO A 111 -7.10 -0.92 5.84
C PRO A 111 -7.94 -1.06 4.57
N ASP A 112 -9.06 -0.33 4.48
CA ASP A 112 -9.94 -0.34 3.30
C ASP A 112 -9.26 0.32 2.09
N ILE A 113 -8.56 1.44 2.31
CA ILE A 113 -7.77 2.11 1.27
C ILE A 113 -6.72 1.14 0.73
N VAL A 114 -6.01 0.40 1.60
CA VAL A 114 -5.01 -0.59 1.20
C VAL A 114 -5.63 -1.67 0.30
N TYR A 115 -6.80 -2.21 0.68
CA TYR A 115 -7.49 -3.19 -0.17
C TYR A 115 -7.82 -2.62 -1.55
N VAL A 116 -8.33 -1.38 -1.59
CA VAL A 116 -8.71 -0.72 -2.84
C VAL A 116 -7.49 -0.49 -3.73
N THR A 117 -6.39 0.05 -3.19
CA THR A 117 -5.19 0.36 -3.98
C THR A 117 -4.51 -0.89 -4.51
N HIS A 118 -4.35 -1.93 -3.68
CA HIS A 118 -3.74 -3.19 -4.10
C HIS A 118 -4.64 -3.91 -5.09
N GLY A 119 -5.96 -3.92 -4.85
CA GLY A 119 -6.93 -4.50 -5.78
C GLY A 119 -6.93 -3.80 -7.14
N MET A 120 -6.90 -2.47 -7.18
CA MET A 120 -6.83 -1.73 -8.44
C MET A 120 -5.52 -2.00 -9.19
N ALA A 121 -4.38 -2.01 -8.49
CA ALA A 121 -3.10 -2.31 -9.12
C ALA A 121 -3.07 -3.72 -9.71
N PHE A 122 -3.58 -4.70 -8.96
CA PHE A 122 -3.70 -6.08 -9.43
C PHE A 122 -4.63 -6.22 -10.64
N VAL A 123 -5.77 -5.51 -10.64
CA VAL A 123 -6.70 -5.49 -11.78
C VAL A 123 -6.01 -4.94 -13.03
N VAL A 124 -5.22 -3.88 -12.91
CA VAL A 124 -4.44 -3.34 -14.04
C VAL A 124 -3.49 -4.39 -14.60
N VAL A 125 -2.79 -5.14 -13.74
CA VAL A 125 -1.91 -6.24 -14.16
C VAL A 125 -2.68 -7.34 -14.89
N ILE A 126 -3.82 -7.78 -14.35
CA ILE A 126 -4.66 -8.81 -14.99
C ILE A 126 -5.13 -8.31 -16.36
N LEU A 127 -5.65 -7.09 -16.45
CA LEU A 127 -6.16 -6.53 -17.70
C LEU A 127 -5.05 -6.39 -18.74
N ALA A 128 -3.85 -5.99 -18.32
CA ALA A 128 -2.66 -5.92 -19.17
C ALA A 128 -2.26 -7.30 -19.71
N LEU A 129 -2.26 -8.34 -18.87
CA LEU A 129 -1.90 -9.71 -19.28
C LEU A 129 -2.99 -10.41 -20.11
N ALA A 130 -4.27 -10.07 -19.87
CA ALA A 130 -5.43 -10.71 -20.50
C ALA A 130 -5.88 -10.01 -21.80
N SER A 131 -5.76 -8.69 -21.90
CA SER A 131 -6.34 -7.90 -23.00
C SER A 131 -5.37 -6.90 -23.61
N ARG A 132 -4.86 -7.24 -24.81
CA ARG A 132 -4.07 -6.34 -25.68
C ARG A 132 -4.74 -4.97 -25.92
N ARG A 133 -6.07 -4.92 -25.99
CA ARG A 133 -6.83 -3.69 -26.31
C ARG A 133 -6.92 -2.71 -25.15
N PHE A 134 -6.63 -3.17 -23.93
CA PHE A 134 -6.63 -2.30 -22.76
C PHE A 134 -5.39 -1.38 -22.75
N ILE A 135 -4.25 -1.87 -23.26
CA ILE A 135 -3.01 -1.09 -23.38
C ILE A 135 -2.98 -0.32 -24.71
N GLN A 136 -3.51 -0.92 -25.78
CA GLN A 136 -3.44 -0.35 -27.14
C GLN A 136 -4.66 0.53 -27.48
N SER A 137 -4.58 1.82 -27.19
CA SER A 137 -5.36 2.84 -27.90
C SER A 137 -4.80 2.97 -29.32
N ARG A 138 -5.41 2.34 -30.32
CA ARG A 138 -5.05 2.60 -31.73
C ARG A 138 -5.71 3.91 -32.20
N PRO A 139 -4.97 4.93 -32.63
CA PRO A 139 -5.34 5.65 -33.83
C PRO A 139 -4.80 4.85 -35.01
N ARG A 140 -5.72 4.26 -35.77
CA ARG A 140 -5.44 3.77 -37.11
C ARG A 140 -5.37 5.01 -38.01
N ALA A 141 -4.17 5.44 -38.41
CA ALA A 141 -3.96 6.37 -39.52
C ALA A 141 -2.63 5.97 -40.16
N GLN A 142 -2.65 5.07 -41.16
CA GLN A 142 -2.57 5.41 -42.58
C GLN A 142 -1.36 6.30 -42.91
N HIS A 143 -0.24 5.68 -43.27
CA HIS A 143 0.35 5.75 -44.61
C HIS A 143 1.48 4.72 -44.75
#